data_AF-A0A9D4ABH3-F1
#
_entry.id   AF-A0A9D4ABH3-F1
#
_cell.length_a   1.000
_cell.length_b   1.000
_cell.length_c   1.000
_cell.angle_alpha   90.00
_cell.angle_beta   90.00
_cell.angle_gamma   90.00
#
_symmetry.space_group_name_H-M   'P 1'
#
loop_
_entity.id
_entity.type
_entity.pdbx_description
1 polymer ?
#
loop_
_entity_poly.entity_id
_entity_poly.type
_entity_poly.pdbx_seq_one_letter_code
_entity_poly.pdbx_strand_id
1 'polypeptide(L)'
;MERLLRQETESLDFTDHQPAYMSDKANGEMLLIGANFASAASGYYNATEILYVSQKVVFISVCTFKYSFIYLFLQNALSLSQQLENYKEYKNKLAAITGKSNASSIISNRIHLISSGSSDFLQNYYMNPLLFTSYTPNMFSDILIESYDNFIQNLYELGARRVGVTTLPPLGCLPAAITAFGHGSNQCVGRLNNNAISFNNKLNHRSQRLKRRFSKLKLVVLDIYSPLYTIITKPDENGFAEVRRACCGTGLLETSILCNQQSIGTCSNASQ
;
A
#
# COMPACT_ATOMS: atom_id res chain seq x y z
N MET A 1 1.00 2.00 -11.59
CA MET A 1 0.34 1.28 -10.48
C MET A 1 -1.17 1.51 -10.48
N GLU A 2 -1.69 2.75 -10.48
CA GLU A 2 -3.14 3.00 -10.63
C GLU A 2 -3.74 2.40 -11.91
N ARG A 3 -3.01 2.42 -13.05
CA ARG A 3 -3.47 1.77 -14.28
C ARG A 3 -3.52 0.24 -14.18
N LEU A 4 -2.62 -0.36 -13.42
CA LEU A 4 -2.61 -1.81 -13.15
C LEU A 4 -3.72 -2.19 -12.17
N LEU A 5 -3.95 -1.38 -11.14
CA LEU A 5 -5.08 -1.55 -10.23
C LEU A 5 -6.41 -1.34 -10.96
N ARG A 6 -6.51 -0.37 -11.88
CA ARG A 6 -7.67 -0.18 -12.77
C ARG A 6 -7.89 -1.37 -13.69
N GLN A 7 -6.84 -1.85 -14.36
CA GLN A 7 -6.91 -3.05 -15.21
C GLN A 7 -7.30 -4.30 -14.41
N GLU A 8 -6.76 -4.47 -13.20
CA GLU A 8 -7.16 -5.56 -12.30
C GLU A 8 -8.63 -5.41 -11.87
N THR A 9 -9.11 -4.21 -11.55
CA THR A 9 -10.53 -3.97 -11.23
C THR A 9 -11.46 -4.18 -12.41
N GLU A 10 -11.07 -3.77 -13.62
CA GLU A 10 -11.81 -3.98 -14.87
C GLU A 10 -11.84 -5.48 -15.22
N SER A 11 -10.74 -6.21 -15.00
CA SER A 11 -10.67 -7.66 -15.20
C SER A 11 -11.49 -8.48 -14.19
N LEU A 12 -11.80 -7.88 -13.04
CA LEU A 12 -12.61 -8.47 -11.96
C LEU A 12 -14.06 -7.98 -11.99
N ASP A 13 -14.46 -7.26 -13.05
CA ASP A 13 -15.83 -6.75 -13.28
C ASP A 13 -16.33 -5.81 -12.15
N PHE A 14 -15.40 -5.10 -11.49
CA PHE A 14 -15.77 -4.05 -10.54
C PHE A 14 -16.23 -2.81 -11.31
N THR A 15 -17.54 -2.55 -11.28
CA THR A 15 -18.19 -1.44 -12.01
C THR A 15 -17.91 -0.06 -11.42
N ASP A 16 -17.42 0.02 -10.17
CA ASP A 16 -17.04 1.27 -9.50
C ASP A 16 -15.98 1.02 -8.41
N HIS A 17 -15.19 2.04 -8.08
CA HIS A 17 -14.16 1.95 -7.03
C HIS A 17 -14.81 2.05 -5.65
N GLN A 18 -14.42 1.17 -4.72
CA GLN A 18 -14.98 1.24 -3.37
C GLN A 18 -14.57 2.56 -2.70
N PRO A 19 -15.50 3.26 -2.01
CA PRO A 19 -15.16 4.51 -1.33
C PRO A 19 -14.15 4.25 -0.22
N ALA A 20 -13.27 5.22 0.02
CA ALA A 20 -12.43 5.21 1.21
C ALA A 20 -13.33 5.19 2.45
N TYR A 21 -13.07 4.27 3.39
CA TYR A 21 -13.94 4.04 4.54
C TYR A 21 -14.09 5.28 5.44
N MET A 22 -13.05 6.10 5.52
CA MET A 22 -13.06 7.36 6.27
C MET A 22 -13.74 8.53 5.54
N SER A 23 -14.20 8.32 4.29
CA SER A 23 -14.89 9.36 3.54
C SER A 23 -16.38 9.36 3.87
N ASP A 24 -17.01 10.53 3.76
CA ASP A 24 -18.46 10.67 3.93
C ASP A 24 -19.26 9.82 2.93
N LYS A 25 -18.63 9.36 1.83
CA LYS A 25 -19.25 8.48 0.83
C LYS A 25 -19.40 7.03 1.30
N ALA A 26 -18.67 6.60 2.32
CA ALA A 26 -18.74 5.24 2.86
C ALA A 26 -19.86 5.13 3.93
N ASN A 27 -21.10 5.32 3.52
CA ASN A 27 -22.27 5.28 4.40
C ASN A 27 -23.42 4.46 3.82
N GLY A 28 -24.37 4.06 4.67
CA GLY A 28 -25.62 3.42 4.25
C GLY A 28 -25.41 2.23 3.30
N GLU A 29 -26.22 2.19 2.23
CA GLU A 29 -26.16 1.11 1.22
C GLU A 29 -24.86 1.08 0.41
N MET A 30 -24.07 2.17 0.37
CA MET A 30 -22.77 2.15 -0.32
C MET A 30 -21.80 1.14 0.33
N LEU A 31 -21.98 0.85 1.62
CA LEU A 31 -21.23 -0.20 2.31
C LEU A 31 -21.51 -1.61 1.72
N LEU A 32 -22.64 -1.80 1.03
CA LEU A 32 -23.01 -3.04 0.33
C LEU A 32 -22.24 -3.25 -0.98
N ILE A 33 -21.60 -2.21 -1.51
CA ILE A 33 -20.69 -2.31 -2.65
C ILE A 33 -19.29 -2.68 -2.15
N GLY A 34 -18.80 -1.98 -1.12
CA GLY A 34 -17.42 -2.13 -0.68
C GLY A 34 -16.92 -1.00 0.20
N ALA A 35 -15.70 -1.16 0.71
CA ALA A 35 -14.97 -0.10 1.40
C ALA A 35 -13.46 -0.30 1.19
N ASN A 36 -12.73 0.81 1.05
CA ASN A 36 -11.28 0.83 1.00
C ASN A 36 -10.71 1.34 2.33
N PHE A 37 -9.94 0.50 3.02
CA PHE A 37 -9.30 0.83 4.30
C PHE A 37 -7.83 1.23 4.15
N ALA A 38 -7.27 1.17 2.93
CA ALA A 38 -5.87 1.42 2.69
C ALA A 38 -5.50 2.87 3.06
N SER A 39 -4.36 3.02 3.72
CA SER A 39 -3.73 4.31 3.96
C SER A 39 -2.34 4.32 3.34
N ALA A 40 -2.02 5.42 2.67
CA ALA A 40 -0.67 5.71 2.25
C ALA A 40 0.27 5.70 3.47
N ALA A 41 1.54 5.34 3.23
CA ALA A 41 2.59 5.20 4.24
C ALA A 41 2.33 4.16 5.35
N SER A 42 1.28 3.34 5.21
CA SER A 42 1.07 2.18 6.07
C SER A 42 1.91 0.99 5.60
N GLY A 43 2.17 0.07 6.52
CA GLY A 43 2.95 -1.14 6.30
C GLY A 43 2.55 -2.27 7.26
N TYR A 44 3.13 -3.46 7.11
CA TYR A 44 2.97 -4.56 8.05
C TYR A 44 3.58 -4.25 9.43
N TYR A 45 4.57 -3.36 9.48
CA TYR A 45 5.10 -2.87 10.73
C TYR A 45 4.28 -1.65 11.17
N ASN A 46 3.55 -1.81 12.27
CA ASN A 46 2.69 -0.75 12.86
C ASN A 46 3.44 0.50 13.34
N ALA A 47 4.76 0.60 13.21
CA ALA A 47 5.47 1.84 13.49
C ALA A 47 5.85 2.59 12.20
N THR A 48 5.54 2.02 11.03
CA THR A 48 5.90 2.62 9.73
C THR A 48 5.15 3.93 9.48
N GLU A 49 3.91 4.07 9.96
CA GLU A 49 3.16 5.32 9.82
C GLU A 49 3.73 6.47 10.67
N ILE A 50 4.48 6.15 11.74
CA ILE A 50 5.03 7.14 12.68
C ILE A 50 6.05 8.04 12.00
N LEU A 51 6.81 7.54 11.02
CA LEU A 51 7.78 8.37 10.30
C LEU A 51 7.13 9.47 9.46
N TYR A 52 5.88 9.30 9.03
CA TYR A 52 5.11 10.38 8.41
C TYR A 52 4.66 11.44 9.44
N VAL A 53 4.44 11.03 10.69
CA VAL A 53 4.19 11.95 11.81
C VAL A 53 5.46 12.71 12.22
N SER A 54 6.64 12.09 12.05
CA SER A 54 7.96 12.65 12.40
C SER A 54 8.65 13.41 11.26
N GLN A 55 8.27 13.21 10.00
CA GLN A 55 8.61 14.11 8.88
C GLN A 55 7.78 15.41 8.89
N LYS A 56 7.25 15.80 10.06
CA LYS A 56 7.10 17.21 10.41
C LYS A 56 8.49 17.84 10.43
N VAL A 57 9.05 18.10 9.25
CA VAL A 57 10.10 19.11 9.13
C VAL A 57 9.47 20.38 9.68
N VAL A 58 9.90 20.75 10.87
CA VAL A 58 9.75 22.07 11.43
C VAL A 58 10.46 23.00 10.45
N PHE A 59 9.75 23.44 9.40
CA PHE A 59 10.14 24.60 8.64
C PHE A 59 9.88 25.80 9.53
N ILE A 60 10.84 26.14 10.40
CA ILE A 60 10.98 27.51 10.87
C ILE A 60 11.49 28.29 9.66
N SER A 61 10.57 28.68 8.78
CA SER A 61 10.79 29.85 7.94
C SER A 61 10.21 31.02 8.70
N VAL A 62 11.10 31.86 9.24
CA VAL A 62 10.73 33.18 9.72
C VAL A 62 10.26 33.98 8.51
N CYS A 63 8.94 34.05 8.32
CA CYS A 63 8.32 35.07 7.48
C CYS A 63 7.09 35.61 8.17
N THR A 64 7.13 36.93 8.31
CA THR A 64 6.25 37.84 9.01
C THR A 64 4.85 37.96 8.37
N PHE A 65 3.84 38.10 9.24
CA PHE A 65 2.56 38.81 9.06
C PHE A 65 1.38 38.19 8.27
N LYS A 66 0.29 37.99 9.06
CA LYS A 66 -1.15 38.25 8.82
C LYS A 66 -1.98 37.37 7.87
N TYR A 67 -2.85 36.58 8.53
CA TYR A 67 -4.20 36.13 8.15
C TYR A 67 -4.40 35.46 6.78
N SER A 68 -4.49 34.14 6.77
CA SER A 68 -5.81 33.45 6.72
C SER A 68 -5.61 31.96 6.98
N PHE A 69 -6.59 31.34 7.64
CA PHE A 69 -6.64 29.94 8.02
C PHE A 69 -6.31 29.00 6.83
N ILE A 70 -5.07 28.53 6.76
CA ILE A 70 -4.77 27.27 6.08
C ILE A 70 -5.05 26.19 7.12
N TYR A 71 -6.23 25.58 7.05
CA TYR A 71 -6.47 24.30 7.68
C TYR A 71 -5.38 23.34 7.20
N LEU A 72 -4.39 23.10 8.07
CA LEU A 72 -3.45 22.00 7.92
C LEU A 72 -4.30 20.73 7.96
N PHE A 73 -4.64 20.17 6.79
CA PHE A 73 -5.15 18.80 6.70
C PHE A 73 -4.02 17.84 7.11
N LEU A 74 -3.80 17.71 8.42
CA LEU A 74 -2.99 16.67 9.03
C LEU A 74 -3.80 15.37 9.02
N GLN A 75 -3.89 14.70 7.89
CA GLN A 75 -4.34 13.30 7.91
C GLN A 75 -3.16 12.43 8.34
N ASN A 76 -3.20 11.95 9.58
CA ASN A 76 -2.27 10.93 10.06
C ASN A 76 -2.50 9.65 9.24
N ALA A 77 -1.42 9.04 8.75
CA ALA A 77 -1.50 7.74 8.09
C ALA A 77 -2.06 6.70 9.08
N LEU A 78 -2.96 5.84 8.60
CA LEU A 78 -3.56 4.78 9.42
C LEU A 78 -2.67 3.54 9.43
N SER A 79 -2.29 3.10 10.62
CA SER A 79 -1.56 1.85 10.82
C SER A 79 -2.38 0.65 10.37
N LEU A 80 -1.72 -0.46 10.04
CA LEU A 80 -2.44 -1.67 9.63
C LEU A 80 -3.42 -2.17 10.71
N SER A 81 -3.07 -1.98 11.99
CA SER A 81 -4.01 -2.23 13.09
C SER A 81 -5.22 -1.31 13.08
N GLN A 82 -5.05 0.00 12.82
CA GLN A 82 -6.20 0.91 12.70
C GLN A 82 -7.09 0.56 11.50
N GLN A 83 -6.50 0.12 10.39
CA GLN A 83 -7.26 -0.38 9.25
C GLN A 83 -8.09 -1.63 9.62
N LEU A 84 -7.54 -2.52 10.45
CA LEU A 84 -8.27 -3.68 10.97
C LEU A 84 -9.42 -3.27 11.91
N GLU A 85 -9.22 -2.27 12.78
CA GLU A 85 -10.29 -1.75 13.63
C GLU A 85 -11.41 -1.10 12.81
N ASN A 86 -11.06 -0.33 11.79
CA ASN A 86 -12.02 0.23 10.84
C ASN A 86 -12.80 -0.88 10.12
N TYR A 87 -12.13 -1.99 9.76
CA TYR A 87 -12.78 -3.15 9.16
C TYR A 87 -13.75 -3.86 10.13
N LYS A 88 -13.43 -3.93 11.43
CA LYS A 88 -14.35 -4.44 12.46
C LYS A 88 -15.59 -3.55 12.59
N GLU A 89 -15.40 -2.24 12.60
CA GLU A 89 -16.51 -1.29 12.65
C GLU A 89 -17.38 -1.38 11.39
N TYR A 90 -16.75 -1.48 10.21
CA TYR A 90 -17.44 -1.72 8.95
C TYR A 90 -18.35 -2.96 9.00
N LYS A 91 -17.84 -4.08 9.53
CA LYS A 91 -18.62 -5.31 9.71
C LYS A 91 -19.83 -5.09 10.62
N ASN A 92 -19.68 -4.32 11.69
CA ASN A 92 -20.79 -4.00 12.59
C ASN A 92 -21.85 -3.13 11.89
N LYS A 93 -21.43 -2.12 11.12
CA LYS A 93 -22.33 -1.29 10.31
C LYS A 93 -23.07 -2.13 9.26
N LEU A 94 -22.36 -3.03 8.59
CA LEU A 94 -22.95 -3.95 7.61
C LEU A 94 -24.02 -4.87 8.23
N ALA A 95 -23.77 -5.35 9.45
CA ALA A 95 -24.73 -6.14 10.21
C ALA A 95 -25.95 -5.34 10.67
N ALA A 96 -25.79 -4.04 10.96
CA ALA A 96 -26.91 -3.16 11.28
C ALA A 96 -27.82 -2.91 10.07
N ILE A 97 -27.25 -2.85 8.86
CA ILE A 97 -28.01 -2.61 7.61
C ILE A 97 -28.71 -3.89 7.14
N THR A 98 -28.02 -5.03 7.14
CA THR A 98 -28.49 -6.26 6.46
C THR A 98 -28.92 -7.38 7.40
N GLY A 99 -28.66 -7.23 8.70
CA GLY A 99 -28.76 -8.30 9.69
C GLY A 99 -27.49 -9.16 9.78
N LYS A 100 -27.24 -9.76 10.95
CA LYS A 100 -26.00 -10.50 11.25
C LYS A 100 -25.74 -11.67 10.30
N SER A 101 -26.78 -12.43 9.92
CA SER A 101 -26.65 -13.60 9.04
C SER A 101 -26.22 -13.17 7.62
N ASN A 102 -26.92 -12.19 7.05
CA ASN A 102 -26.61 -11.65 5.73
C ASN A 102 -25.24 -10.99 5.69
N ALA A 103 -24.89 -10.18 6.70
CA ALA A 103 -23.56 -9.58 6.79
C ALA A 103 -22.45 -10.64 6.84
N SER A 104 -22.65 -11.73 7.58
CA SER A 104 -21.69 -12.84 7.62
C SER A 104 -21.53 -13.52 6.26
N SER A 105 -22.64 -13.72 5.53
CA SER A 105 -22.63 -14.24 4.16
C SER A 105 -21.88 -13.30 3.20
N ILE A 106 -22.18 -12.00 3.25
CA ILE A 106 -21.52 -10.97 2.43
C ILE A 106 -20.01 -10.98 2.66
N ILE A 107 -19.57 -10.88 3.91
CA ILE A 107 -18.15 -10.88 4.27
C ILE A 107 -17.46 -12.16 3.78
N SER A 108 -18.07 -13.32 3.99
CA SER A 108 -17.47 -14.60 3.58
C SER A 108 -17.34 -14.76 2.06
N ASN A 109 -18.22 -14.12 1.29
CA ASN A 109 -18.26 -14.23 -0.17
C ASN A 109 -17.43 -13.15 -0.89
N ARG A 110 -17.08 -12.07 -0.20
CA ARG A 110 -16.27 -10.98 -0.76
C ARG A 110 -14.78 -11.30 -0.84
N ILE A 111 -14.14 -10.63 -1.80
CA ILE A 111 -12.69 -10.63 -1.98
C ILE A 111 -12.08 -9.52 -1.12
N HIS A 112 -11.04 -9.85 -0.38
CA HIS A 112 -10.26 -8.92 0.43
C HIS A 112 -8.88 -8.81 -0.22
N LEU A 113 -8.53 -7.62 -0.72
CA LEU A 113 -7.25 -7.37 -1.34
C LEU A 113 -6.32 -6.67 -0.34
N ILE A 114 -5.10 -7.19 -0.19
CA ILE A 114 -4.09 -6.67 0.73
C ILE A 114 -2.84 -6.34 -0.09
N SER A 115 -2.41 -5.08 0.01
CA SER A 115 -1.13 -4.62 -0.53
C SER A 115 -0.41 -3.84 0.56
N SER A 116 0.72 -4.35 1.04
CA SER A 116 1.50 -3.75 2.12
C SER A 116 2.96 -4.21 2.06
N GLY A 117 3.85 -3.54 2.78
CA GLY A 117 5.27 -3.89 2.88
C GLY A 117 6.22 -2.91 2.18
N SER A 118 5.81 -2.26 1.08
CA SER A 118 6.69 -1.32 0.35
C SER A 118 7.13 -0.13 1.23
N SER A 119 6.19 0.42 2.00
CA SER A 119 6.46 1.52 2.95
C SER A 119 7.39 1.07 4.08
N ASP A 120 7.24 -0.17 4.58
CA ASP A 120 8.10 -0.69 5.65
C ASP A 120 9.56 -0.69 5.25
N PHE A 121 9.86 -1.03 3.99
CA PHE A 121 11.23 -0.98 3.48
C PHE A 121 11.68 0.43 3.15
N LEU A 122 10.97 1.11 2.24
CA LEU A 122 11.47 2.36 1.63
C LEU A 122 11.27 3.60 2.50
N GLN A 123 10.20 3.63 3.31
CA GLN A 123 9.86 4.79 4.12
C GLN A 123 10.27 4.63 5.58
N ASN A 124 10.55 3.39 6.02
CA ASN A 124 10.97 3.10 7.38
C ASN A 124 12.36 2.46 7.46
N TYR A 125 12.49 1.17 7.15
CA TYR A 125 13.71 0.40 7.39
C TYR A 125 15.00 1.06 6.87
N TYR A 126 15.04 1.49 5.59
CA TYR A 126 16.26 2.12 5.05
C TYR A 126 16.49 3.56 5.49
N MET A 127 15.44 4.23 5.99
CA MET A 127 15.49 5.63 6.42
C MET A 127 15.63 5.78 7.94
N ASN A 128 15.44 4.70 8.69
CA ASN A 128 15.47 4.65 10.14
C ASN A 128 16.78 4.00 10.62
N PRO A 129 17.76 4.78 11.11
CA PRO A 129 19.04 4.26 11.55
C PRO A 129 18.92 3.20 12.65
N LEU A 130 17.90 3.29 13.51
CA LEU A 130 17.69 2.32 14.59
C LEU A 130 17.33 0.94 14.01
N LEU A 131 16.49 0.89 12.98
CA LEU A 131 16.11 -0.38 12.36
C LEU A 131 17.21 -0.93 11.46
N PHE A 132 17.82 -0.08 10.62
CA PHE A 132 18.85 -0.52 9.68
C PHE A 132 20.12 -1.02 10.38
N THR A 133 20.45 -0.48 11.56
CA THR A 133 21.61 -0.94 12.35
C THR A 133 21.28 -2.16 13.21
N SER A 134 20.05 -2.30 13.69
CA SER A 134 19.66 -3.40 14.58
C SER A 134 19.26 -4.68 13.85
N TYR A 135 18.77 -4.57 12.61
CA TYR A 135 18.22 -5.70 11.86
C TYR A 135 18.82 -5.79 10.46
N THR A 136 19.19 -7.00 10.05
CA THR A 136 19.42 -7.29 8.63
C THR A 136 18.09 -7.23 7.86
N PRO A 137 18.10 -7.02 6.53
CA PRO A 137 16.86 -7.01 5.75
C PRO A 137 16.08 -8.33 5.87
N ASN A 138 16.80 -9.45 6.05
CA ASN A 138 16.21 -10.75 6.25
C ASN A 138 15.47 -10.84 7.60
N MET A 139 16.07 -10.38 8.70
CA MET A 139 15.45 -10.35 10.03
C MET A 139 14.24 -9.42 10.05
N PHE A 140 14.36 -8.24 9.45
CA PHE A 140 13.24 -7.31 9.35
C PHE A 140 12.08 -7.92 8.54
N SER A 141 12.40 -8.64 7.46
CA SER A 141 11.38 -9.40 6.70
C SER A 141 10.67 -10.44 7.57
N ASP A 142 11.36 -11.11 8.50
CA ASP A 142 10.70 -12.09 9.39
C ASP A 142 9.67 -11.42 10.30
N ILE A 143 9.98 -10.22 10.82
CA ILE A 143 9.05 -9.41 11.62
C ILE A 143 7.81 -9.04 10.78
N LEU A 144 8.01 -8.55 9.55
CA LEU A 144 6.90 -8.20 8.66
C LEU A 144 6.03 -9.42 8.32
N ILE A 145 6.64 -10.58 8.12
CA ILE A 145 5.92 -11.83 7.80
C ILE A 145 5.12 -12.35 9.01
N GLU A 146 5.58 -12.11 10.24
CA GLU A 146 4.81 -12.39 11.44
C GLU A 146 3.60 -11.46 11.56
N SER A 147 3.78 -10.16 11.34
CA SER A 147 2.66 -9.21 11.28
C SER A 147 1.64 -9.58 10.20
N TYR A 148 2.11 -9.97 9.01
CA TYR A 148 1.26 -10.47 7.93
C TYR A 148 0.47 -11.71 8.35
N ASP A 149 1.13 -12.70 8.95
CA ASP A 149 0.47 -13.93 9.43
C ASP A 149 -0.65 -13.58 10.42
N ASN A 150 -0.34 -12.76 11.42
CA ASN A 150 -1.30 -12.31 12.41
C ASN A 150 -2.47 -11.53 11.79
N PHE A 151 -2.19 -10.66 10.81
CA PHE A 151 -3.24 -9.92 10.12
C PHE A 151 -4.20 -10.85 9.36
N ILE A 152 -3.69 -11.85 8.63
CA ILE A 152 -4.52 -12.84 7.94
C ILE A 152 -5.36 -13.67 8.92
N GLN A 153 -4.77 -14.07 10.05
CA GLN A 153 -5.49 -14.78 11.10
C GLN A 153 -6.67 -13.94 11.62
N ASN A 154 -6.44 -12.67 11.95
CA ASN A 154 -7.48 -11.75 12.41
C ASN A 154 -8.59 -11.57 11.36
N LEU A 155 -8.26 -11.39 10.08
CA LEU A 155 -9.26 -11.29 9.02
C LEU A 155 -10.11 -12.57 8.92
N TYR A 156 -9.46 -13.74 9.04
CA TYR A 156 -10.15 -15.02 9.02
C TYR A 156 -11.12 -15.16 10.21
N GLU A 157 -10.70 -14.78 11.42
CA GLU A 157 -11.56 -14.75 12.61
C GLU A 157 -12.75 -13.79 12.44
N LEU A 158 -12.54 -12.67 11.73
CA LEU A 158 -13.60 -11.72 11.41
C LEU A 158 -14.56 -12.21 10.30
N GLY A 159 -14.28 -13.36 9.68
CA GLY A 159 -15.17 -14.01 8.72
C GLY A 159 -14.70 -13.95 7.27
N ALA A 160 -13.56 -13.32 6.97
CA ALA A 160 -13.01 -13.28 5.62
C ALA A 160 -12.63 -14.69 5.17
N ARG A 161 -13.00 -15.05 3.93
CA ARG A 161 -12.66 -16.36 3.35
C ARG A 161 -11.93 -16.28 2.03
N ARG A 162 -11.98 -15.16 1.31
CA ARG A 162 -11.31 -14.97 0.02
C ARG A 162 -10.37 -13.78 0.15
N VAL A 163 -9.08 -14.05 0.12
CA VAL A 163 -8.03 -13.05 0.34
C VAL A 163 -7.01 -13.12 -0.79
N GLY A 164 -6.76 -11.98 -1.43
CA GLY A 164 -5.63 -11.76 -2.32
C GLY A 164 -4.59 -10.92 -1.60
N VAL A 165 -3.34 -11.33 -1.60
CA VAL A 165 -2.21 -10.53 -1.09
C VAL A 165 -1.22 -10.30 -2.21
N THR A 166 -0.80 -9.07 -2.43
CA THR A 166 0.21 -8.76 -3.45
C THR A 166 1.62 -9.05 -2.92
N THR A 167 2.52 -9.46 -3.81
CA THR A 167 3.95 -9.41 -3.54
C THR A 167 4.42 -7.96 -3.41
N LEU A 168 5.65 -7.74 -2.94
CA LEU A 168 6.33 -6.46 -3.14
C LEU A 168 6.65 -6.26 -4.62
N PRO A 169 6.57 -5.01 -5.12
CA PRO A 169 7.05 -4.66 -6.45
C PRO A 169 8.59 -4.68 -6.50
N PRO A 170 9.22 -4.47 -7.67
CA PRO A 170 10.65 -4.23 -7.77
C PRO A 170 11.04 -2.92 -7.07
N LEU A 171 11.25 -2.97 -5.75
CA LEU A 171 11.46 -1.81 -4.90
C LEU A 171 12.59 -0.91 -5.37
N GLY A 172 13.70 -1.49 -5.83
CA GLY A 172 14.87 -0.76 -6.31
C GLY A 172 14.63 -0.03 -7.63
N CYS A 173 13.54 -0.34 -8.34
CA CYS A 173 13.16 0.35 -9.55
C CYS A 173 12.10 1.43 -9.33
N LEU A 174 11.61 1.62 -8.09
CA LEU A 174 10.69 2.72 -7.80
C LEU A 174 11.44 4.06 -7.88
N PRO A 175 10.88 5.11 -8.52
CA PRO A 175 11.58 6.39 -8.69
C PRO A 175 12.16 6.94 -7.39
N ALA A 176 11.37 6.95 -6.30
CA ALA A 176 11.84 7.38 -4.99
C ALA A 176 13.05 6.59 -4.45
N ALA A 177 13.11 5.28 -4.74
CA ALA A 177 14.23 4.43 -4.33
C ALA A 177 15.48 4.68 -5.19
N ILE A 178 15.31 4.94 -6.49
CA ILE A 178 16.40 5.32 -7.39
C ILE A 178 16.99 6.67 -6.93
N THR A 179 16.15 7.67 -6.69
CA THR A 179 16.58 8.99 -6.22
C THR A 179 17.30 8.91 -4.87
N ALA A 180 16.78 8.16 -3.90
CA ALA A 180 17.36 8.08 -2.56
C ALA A 180 18.59 7.14 -2.45
N PHE A 181 18.63 6.06 -3.22
CA PHE A 181 19.61 4.97 -3.03
C PHE A 181 20.39 4.59 -4.29
N GLY A 182 20.16 5.26 -5.42
CA GLY A 182 20.83 5.02 -6.70
C GLY A 182 22.16 5.74 -6.85
N HIS A 183 22.58 6.57 -5.89
CA HIS A 183 23.85 7.29 -5.91
C HIS A 183 24.07 8.11 -7.21
N GLY A 184 23.02 8.80 -7.67
CA GLY A 184 23.04 9.58 -8.91
C GLY A 184 22.88 8.74 -10.20
N SER A 185 22.82 7.42 -10.09
CA SER A 185 22.45 6.55 -11.20
C SER A 185 20.94 6.57 -11.44
N ASN A 186 20.54 6.52 -12.72
CA ASN A 186 19.14 6.29 -13.11
C ASN A 186 18.82 4.78 -13.27
N GLN A 187 19.62 3.90 -12.66
CA GLN A 187 19.44 2.46 -12.71
C GLN A 187 18.72 1.92 -11.48
N CYS A 188 18.02 0.79 -11.64
CA CYS A 188 17.42 0.10 -10.52
C CYS A 188 18.47 -0.28 -9.48
N VAL A 189 18.13 -0.09 -8.20
CA VAL A 189 19.00 -0.42 -7.08
C VAL A 189 18.90 -1.93 -6.78
N GLY A 190 19.84 -2.71 -7.31
CA GLY A 190 19.81 -4.18 -7.27
C GLY A 190 19.64 -4.77 -5.85
N ARG A 191 20.31 -4.22 -4.83
CA ARG A 191 20.18 -4.70 -3.44
C ARG A 191 18.74 -4.63 -2.91
N LEU A 192 17.99 -3.60 -3.30
CA LEU A 192 16.61 -3.41 -2.87
C LEU A 192 15.67 -4.40 -3.57
N ASN A 193 15.91 -4.67 -4.86
CA ASN A 193 15.20 -5.70 -5.60
C ASN A 193 15.44 -7.10 -5.03
N ASN A 194 16.68 -7.43 -4.66
CA ASN A 194 16.99 -8.71 -4.02
C ASN A 194 16.26 -8.88 -2.68
N ASN A 195 16.18 -7.80 -1.88
CA ASN A 195 15.41 -7.82 -0.63
C ASN A 195 13.91 -8.01 -0.88
N ALA A 196 13.35 -7.37 -1.92
CA ALA A 196 11.96 -7.57 -2.32
C ALA A 196 11.68 -9.03 -2.75
N ILE A 197 12.54 -9.63 -3.58
CA ILE A 197 12.43 -11.04 -4.00
C ILE A 197 12.49 -11.98 -2.79
N SER A 198 13.44 -11.74 -1.88
CA SER A 198 13.58 -12.56 -0.66
C SER A 198 12.32 -12.49 0.21
N PHE A 199 11.79 -11.28 0.44
CA PHE A 199 10.52 -11.10 1.15
C PHE A 199 9.36 -11.81 0.45
N ASN A 200 9.24 -11.68 -0.88
CA ASN A 200 8.19 -12.32 -1.67
C ASN A 200 8.20 -13.85 -1.53
N ASN A 201 9.40 -14.46 -1.48
CA ASN A 201 9.53 -15.89 -1.22
C ASN A 201 9.03 -16.27 0.18
N LYS A 202 9.36 -15.47 1.22
CA LYS A 202 8.84 -15.69 2.58
C LYS A 202 7.33 -15.53 2.65
N LEU A 203 6.77 -14.52 1.98
CA LEU A 203 5.33 -14.27 1.89
C LEU A 203 4.61 -15.47 1.25
N ASN A 204 5.15 -15.98 0.14
CA ASN A 204 4.63 -17.17 -0.52
C ASN A 204 4.64 -18.39 0.40
N HIS A 205 5.77 -18.69 1.04
CA HIS A 205 5.85 -19.83 1.96
C HIS A 205 4.91 -19.69 3.16
N ARG A 206 4.80 -18.49 3.75
CA ARG A 206 3.88 -18.23 4.86
C ARG A 206 2.42 -18.37 4.42
N SER A 207 2.06 -17.87 3.24
CA SER A 207 0.73 -18.01 2.65
C SER A 207 0.33 -19.48 2.47
N GLN A 208 1.25 -20.33 1.99
CA GLN A 208 0.98 -21.77 1.87
C GLN A 208 0.78 -22.47 3.22
N ARG A 209 1.43 -21.99 4.30
CA ARG A 209 1.18 -22.48 5.66
C ARG A 209 -0.20 -22.06 6.15
N LEU A 210 -0.58 -20.80 5.95
CA LEU A 210 -1.90 -20.26 6.30
C LEU A 210 -3.04 -21.01 5.62
N LYS A 211 -2.91 -21.29 4.31
CA LYS A 211 -3.90 -22.08 3.55
C LYS A 211 -4.10 -23.48 4.13
N ARG A 212 -3.02 -24.14 4.55
CA ARG A 212 -3.09 -25.47 5.19
C ARG A 212 -3.71 -25.41 6.58
N ARG A 213 -3.45 -24.34 7.33
CA ARG A 213 -3.98 -24.13 8.69
C ARG A 213 -5.48 -23.81 8.69
N PHE A 214 -5.96 -23.05 7.69
CA PHE A 214 -7.34 -22.58 7.60
C PHE A 214 -8.05 -23.17 6.39
N SER A 215 -8.70 -24.32 6.57
CA SER A 215 -9.34 -25.09 5.50
C SER A 215 -10.39 -24.33 4.68
N LYS A 216 -11.03 -23.30 5.25
CA LYS A 216 -12.02 -22.45 4.57
C LYS A 216 -11.41 -21.19 3.92
N LEU A 217 -10.11 -20.95 4.08
CA LEU A 217 -9.42 -19.78 3.55
C LEU A 217 -8.95 -20.04 2.11
N LYS A 218 -9.51 -19.29 1.16
CA LYS A 218 -9.01 -19.13 -0.19
C LYS A 218 -8.04 -17.95 -0.22
N LEU A 219 -6.76 -18.23 -0.02
CA LEU A 219 -5.68 -17.24 -0.08
C LEU A 219 -4.87 -17.42 -1.36
N VAL A 220 -4.65 -16.32 -2.07
CA VAL A 220 -3.83 -16.24 -3.30
C VAL A 220 -2.79 -15.15 -3.12
N VAL A 221 -1.54 -15.45 -3.50
CA VAL A 221 -0.49 -14.45 -3.63
C VAL A 221 -0.49 -13.97 -5.08
N LEU A 222 -0.66 -12.66 -5.26
CA LEU A 222 -0.70 -11.98 -6.55
C LEU A 222 0.70 -11.44 -6.83
N ASP A 223 1.39 -12.03 -7.81
CA ASP A 223 2.71 -11.58 -8.23
C ASP A 223 2.61 -10.29 -9.03
N ILE A 224 2.88 -9.17 -8.36
CA ILE A 224 3.01 -7.87 -9.01
C ILE A 224 4.47 -7.55 -9.38
N TYR A 225 5.44 -8.33 -8.88
CA TYR A 225 6.86 -8.06 -9.11
C TYR A 225 7.22 -8.26 -10.58
N SER A 226 6.94 -9.46 -11.10
CA SER A 226 7.33 -9.87 -12.45
C SER A 226 6.72 -9.00 -13.55
N PRO A 227 5.40 -8.71 -13.56
CA PRO A 227 4.81 -7.84 -14.59
C PRO A 227 5.36 -6.41 -14.51
N LEU A 228 5.50 -5.83 -13.31
CA LEU A 228 6.08 -4.50 -13.14
C LEU A 228 7.54 -4.44 -13.60
N TYR A 229 8.34 -5.44 -13.26
CA TYR A 229 9.73 -5.50 -13.67
C TYR A 229 9.87 -5.65 -15.19
N THR A 230 8.96 -6.38 -15.84
CA THR A 230 8.90 -6.50 -17.30
C THR A 230 8.61 -5.14 -17.94
N ILE A 231 7.62 -4.40 -17.44
CA ILE A 231 7.31 -3.04 -17.93
C ILE A 231 8.53 -2.11 -17.79
N ILE A 232 9.24 -2.19 -16.66
CA ILE A 232 10.39 -1.32 -16.38
C ILE A 232 11.60 -1.66 -17.27
N THR A 233 11.80 -2.93 -17.61
CA THR A 233 12.94 -3.39 -18.42
C THR A 233 12.66 -3.34 -19.92
N LYS A 234 11.37 -3.34 -20.31
CA LYS A 234 10.90 -3.31 -21.70
C LYS A 234 9.77 -2.29 -21.88
N PRO A 235 10.02 -1.00 -21.64
CA PRO A 235 8.96 0.02 -21.62
C PRO A 235 8.25 0.15 -22.98
N ASP A 236 9.01 0.17 -24.09
CA ASP A 236 8.46 0.31 -25.44
C ASP A 236 7.53 -0.84 -25.83
N GLU A 237 7.88 -2.08 -25.48
CA GLU A 237 7.04 -3.27 -25.71
C GLU A 237 5.73 -3.24 -24.92
N ASN A 238 5.67 -2.42 -23.86
CA ASN A 238 4.52 -2.29 -22.96
C ASN A 238 3.81 -0.93 -23.10
N GLY A 239 4.16 -0.13 -24.10
CA GLY A 239 3.50 1.15 -24.40
C GLY A 239 3.82 2.28 -23.43
N PHE A 240 5.01 2.26 -22.81
CA PHE A 240 5.52 3.34 -21.95
C PHE A 240 6.75 3.99 -22.59
N ALA A 241 6.83 5.32 -22.56
CA ALA A 241 8.02 6.05 -23.02
C ALA A 241 9.02 6.31 -21.87
N GLU A 242 8.53 6.57 -20.67
CA GLU A 242 9.34 6.80 -19.46
C GLU A 242 8.77 5.99 -18.27
N VAL A 243 9.65 5.32 -17.52
CA VAL A 243 9.29 4.41 -16.41
C VAL A 243 10.16 4.61 -15.17
N ARG A 244 11.19 5.47 -15.25
CA ARG A 244 12.20 5.69 -14.20
C ARG A 244 12.06 7.05 -13.52
N ARG A 245 11.35 7.98 -14.15
CA ARG A 245 10.95 9.27 -13.54
C ARG A 245 9.51 9.20 -13.06
N ALA A 246 9.20 9.71 -11.87
CA ALA A 246 7.81 9.81 -11.45
C ALA A 246 7.06 10.83 -12.33
N CYS A 247 5.82 10.49 -12.70
CA CYS A 247 4.91 11.43 -13.34
C CYS A 247 4.53 12.59 -12.40
N CYS A 248 4.59 12.39 -11.08
CA CYS A 248 4.30 13.42 -10.10
C CYS A 248 5.51 13.62 -9.19
N GLY A 249 6.02 14.85 -9.15
CA GLY A 249 7.18 15.22 -8.37
C GLY A 249 8.08 16.19 -9.12
N THR A 250 9.11 16.70 -8.46
CA THR A 250 10.05 17.66 -9.08
C THR A 250 11.28 16.99 -9.71
N GLY A 251 11.39 15.66 -9.65
CA GLY A 251 12.62 14.93 -9.98
C GLY A 251 13.68 14.91 -8.87
N LEU A 252 13.51 15.74 -7.83
CA LEU A 252 14.31 15.75 -6.60
C LEU A 252 13.49 15.26 -5.39
N LEU A 253 12.17 15.47 -5.44
CA LEU A 253 11.18 14.96 -4.49
C LEU A 253 10.12 14.19 -5.27
N GLU A 254 10.25 12.87 -5.31
CA GLU A 254 9.37 11.96 -6.06
C GLU A 254 7.99 11.75 -5.40
N THR A 255 7.75 12.36 -4.22
CA THR A 255 6.50 12.22 -3.45
C THR A 255 6.02 13.53 -2.81
N SER A 256 6.49 14.71 -3.27
CA SER A 256 6.04 15.99 -2.70
C SER A 256 4.85 16.61 -3.44
N ILE A 257 3.97 17.26 -2.65
CA ILE A 257 2.78 18.04 -3.02
C ILE A 257 1.76 17.21 -3.81
N LEU A 258 0.80 16.63 -3.06
CA LEU A 258 -0.49 16.08 -3.51
C LEU A 258 -0.54 15.73 -5.01
N CYS A 259 -0.21 14.51 -5.42
CA CYS A 259 -0.31 14.11 -6.83
C CYS A 259 -1.74 14.21 -7.34
N ASN A 260 -2.04 15.28 -8.06
CA ASN A 260 -3.31 15.52 -8.73
C ASN A 260 -3.05 16.33 -10.00
N GLN A 261 -4.03 16.39 -10.91
CA GLN A 261 -3.89 17.05 -12.21
C GLN A 261 -3.49 18.54 -12.13
N GLN A 262 -3.69 19.19 -10.97
CA GLN A 262 -3.42 20.61 -10.74
C GLN A 262 -2.05 20.84 -10.07
N SER A 263 -1.35 19.78 -9.65
CA SER A 263 -0.08 19.89 -8.95
C SER A 263 1.08 20.10 -9.91
N ILE A 264 1.90 21.12 -9.60
CA ILE A 264 3.11 21.46 -10.36
C ILE A 264 4.04 20.25 -10.40
N GLY A 265 4.52 19.91 -11.60
CA GLY A 265 5.38 18.73 -11.83
C GLY A 265 4.61 17.44 -12.05
N THR A 266 3.27 17.46 -12.07
CA THR A 266 2.46 16.33 -12.54
C THR A 266 2.43 16.30 -14.06
N CYS A 267 2.78 15.17 -14.66
CA CYS A 267 2.79 14.97 -16.09
C CYS A 267 1.36 14.99 -16.66
N SER A 268 1.21 15.46 -17.90
CA SER A 268 -0.09 15.48 -18.59
C SER A 268 -0.56 14.08 -19.00
N ASN A 269 0.37 13.14 -19.18
CA ASN A 269 0.10 11.76 -19.55
C ASN A 269 1.05 10.81 -18.81
N ALA A 270 0.50 9.98 -17.93
CA ALA A 270 1.28 9.02 -17.11
C ALA A 270 1.94 7.87 -17.90
N SER A 271 1.73 7.81 -19.23
CA SER A 271 2.39 6.82 -20.11
C SER A 271 3.52 7.44 -20.95
N GLN A 272 3.69 8.77 -20.89
CA GLN A 272 4.74 9.51 -21.60
C GLN A 272 5.90 9.85 -20.68
#